data_AF-A0A495QHM4-F1
#
_entry.id   AF-A0A495QHM4-F1
#
_cell.length_a   1.000
_cell.length_b   1.000
_cell.length_c   1.000
_cell.angle_alpha   90.00
_cell.angle_beta   90.00
_cell.angle_gamma   90.00
#
_symmetry.space_group_name_H-M   'P 1'
#
loop_
_entity.id
_entity.type
_entity.pdbx_description
1 polymer ?
#
loop_
_entity_poly.entity_id
_entity_poly.type
_entity_poly.pdbx_seq_one_letter_code
_entity_poly.pdbx_strand_id
1 'polypeptide(L)'
;MVALVYVNQVLFTVYVLRVHGGDPSFIATYLPEEWFALADGSVMRGVADRFPLPELLSPSVLRVQAFLELPLVLLAYVTVLRWLDRDLYRRVAGSWQVWAASFSYTAVFCMVEWDLHNPYTVHDIVIRVCSAAATPLLLTWLAGREEEHDGRPTAVTFPQMLLFAVSVWALGHLVLTVYDTALLYNLGHLDGRLPSATVAMCVLGAARWAAPRLNNGDGAGIALSSLVGGLRRALPLFFVPALAIRYGVNFGTPVVAGLAGLLVGLAAAVCALQETLAGVSKRRIALFAVQAAVALFVGGAAGFVATRLVTDTYYEAGLLRAASVCFAAAIATCALTDHWIGRTRRCDTSEDVCAERDVGVRPM
;
A
#
# COMPACT_ATOMS: atom_id res chain seq x y z
N MET A 1 0.03 15.96 4.26
CA MET A 1 1.26 15.26 4.70
C MET A 1 2.39 15.36 3.70
N VAL A 2 2.26 14.83 2.48
CA VAL A 2 3.34 14.90 1.46
C VAL A 2 3.91 16.33 1.28
N ALA A 3 3.05 17.34 1.16
CA ALA A 3 3.49 18.73 1.06
C ALA A 3 4.31 19.20 2.28
N LEU A 4 3.94 18.81 3.50
CA LEU A 4 4.68 19.19 4.72
C LEU A 4 6.07 18.55 4.74
N VAL A 5 6.19 17.31 4.26
CA VAL A 5 7.47 16.62 4.14
C VAL A 5 8.39 17.32 3.14
N TYR A 6 7.86 17.71 1.96
CA TYR A 6 8.66 18.49 1.00
C TYR A 6 8.99 19.90 1.48
N VAL A 7 8.10 20.55 2.22
CA VAL A 7 8.42 21.84 2.86
C VAL A 7 9.58 21.66 3.84
N ASN A 8 9.55 20.64 4.69
CA ASN A 8 10.68 20.34 5.57
C ASN A 8 11.97 20.12 4.77
N GLN A 9 11.89 19.40 3.65
CA GLN A 9 13.04 19.10 2.82
C GLN A 9 13.66 20.33 2.16
N VAL A 10 12.82 21.27 1.70
CA VAL A 10 13.28 22.57 1.20
C VAL A 10 13.97 23.36 2.33
N LEU A 11 13.37 23.41 3.52
CA LEU A 11 13.93 24.11 4.67
C LEU A 11 15.26 23.50 5.13
N PHE A 12 15.37 22.17 5.13
CA PHE A 12 16.62 21.47 5.38
C PHE A 12 17.70 21.84 4.35
N THR A 13 17.34 21.85 3.07
CA THR A 13 18.29 22.20 2.00
C THR A 13 18.79 23.64 2.17
N VAL A 14 17.89 24.57 2.50
CA VAL A 14 18.26 25.95 2.83
C VAL A 14 19.20 26.02 4.04
N TYR A 15 18.90 25.27 5.10
CA TYR A 15 19.74 25.21 6.30
C TYR A 15 21.17 24.76 5.97
N VAL A 16 21.33 23.66 5.23
CA VAL A 16 22.66 23.13 4.89
C VAL A 16 23.41 24.08 3.95
N LEU A 17 22.74 24.67 2.95
CA LEU A 17 23.35 25.65 2.05
C LEU A 17 23.84 26.90 2.79
N ARG A 18 23.07 27.40 3.77
CA ARG A 18 23.35 28.68 4.46
C ARG A 18 24.26 28.55 5.67
N VAL A 19 24.13 27.47 6.44
CA VAL A 19 24.84 27.29 7.73
C VAL A 19 26.07 26.42 7.57
N HIS A 20 26.02 25.43 6.67
CA HIS A 20 27.09 24.45 6.46
C HIS A 20 27.72 24.54 5.07
N GLY A 21 27.47 25.63 4.33
CA GLY A 21 28.08 25.87 3.01
C GLY A 21 27.72 24.83 1.94
N GLY A 22 26.62 24.10 2.12
CA GLY A 22 26.20 23.01 1.24
C GLY A 22 26.84 21.65 1.55
N ASP A 23 27.62 21.53 2.64
CA ASP A 23 28.21 20.27 3.06
C ASP A 23 27.36 19.60 4.17
N PRO A 24 26.69 18.46 3.89
CA PRO A 24 25.94 17.74 4.91
C PRO A 24 26.81 16.84 5.81
N SER A 25 28.15 16.82 5.66
CA SER A 25 29.06 15.90 6.38
C SER A 25 28.88 15.89 7.90
N PHE A 26 28.53 17.02 8.51
CA PHE A 26 28.27 17.14 9.95
C PHE A 26 27.19 16.18 10.47
N ILE A 27 26.27 15.74 9.61
CA ILE A 27 25.22 14.77 9.93
C ILE A 27 25.31 13.50 9.08
N ALA A 28 25.74 13.61 7.82
CA ALA A 28 25.81 12.49 6.89
C ALA A 28 26.77 11.39 7.36
N THR A 29 27.83 11.74 8.12
CA THR A 29 28.79 10.76 8.65
C THR A 29 28.20 9.70 9.59
N TYR A 30 26.97 9.90 10.08
CA TYR A 30 26.28 8.96 10.98
C TYR A 30 25.28 8.07 10.26
N LEU A 31 25.07 8.27 8.96
CA LEU A 31 24.01 7.62 8.18
C LEU A 31 24.60 6.86 6.98
N PRO A 32 23.87 5.89 6.41
CA PRO A 32 24.31 5.18 5.23
C PRO A 32 24.63 6.12 4.08
N GLU A 33 25.51 5.65 3.19
CA GLU A 33 25.73 6.29 1.89
C GLU A 33 24.38 6.43 1.15
N GLU A 34 24.30 7.37 0.20
CA GLU A 34 23.08 7.73 -0.56
C GLU A 34 22.08 8.67 0.15
N TRP A 35 22.33 9.11 1.39
CA TRP A 35 21.54 10.15 2.04
C TRP A 35 22.06 11.56 1.72
N PHE A 36 21.18 12.56 1.82
CA PHE A 36 21.51 13.99 1.71
C PHE A 36 22.02 14.47 0.34
N ALA A 37 21.52 13.92 -0.77
CA ALA A 37 21.70 14.52 -2.08
C ALA A 37 20.93 15.85 -2.16
N LEU A 38 21.59 16.96 -1.84
CA LEU A 38 20.99 18.29 -1.80
C LEU A 38 20.57 18.77 -3.20
N ALA A 39 19.48 19.53 -3.27
CA ALA A 39 19.17 20.32 -4.45
C ALA A 39 19.96 21.63 -4.38
N ASP A 40 20.97 21.82 -5.22
CA ASP A 40 21.85 22.99 -5.18
C ASP A 40 21.74 23.89 -6.43
N GLY A 41 20.69 23.70 -7.24
CA GLY A 41 20.44 24.53 -8.42
C GLY A 41 20.16 26.01 -8.11
N SER A 42 20.20 26.84 -9.15
CA SER A 42 20.07 28.32 -9.04
C SER A 42 18.82 28.78 -8.30
N VAL A 43 17.68 28.09 -8.50
CA VAL A 43 16.42 28.38 -7.80
C VAL A 43 16.58 28.14 -6.30
N MET A 44 17.12 26.99 -5.89
CA MET A 44 17.27 26.67 -4.47
C MET A 44 18.26 27.60 -3.78
N ARG A 45 19.40 27.90 -4.43
CA ARG A 45 20.34 28.92 -3.92
C ARG A 45 19.67 30.29 -3.78
N GLY A 46 18.85 30.69 -4.76
CA GLY A 46 18.08 31.92 -4.68
C GLY A 46 17.06 31.95 -3.53
N VAL A 47 16.42 30.83 -3.21
CA VAL A 47 15.56 30.71 -2.02
C VAL A 47 16.38 30.82 -0.75
N ALA A 48 17.49 30.09 -0.68
CA ALA A 48 18.38 30.05 0.46
C ALA A 48 18.94 31.44 0.81
N ASP A 49 19.38 32.21 -0.20
CA ASP A 49 19.95 33.54 -0.02
C ASP A 49 18.94 34.58 0.53
N ARG A 50 17.65 34.34 0.35
CA ARG A 50 16.57 35.23 0.83
C ARG A 50 15.99 34.80 2.17
N PHE A 51 16.36 33.62 2.68
CA PHE A 51 15.77 33.10 3.90
C PHE A 51 16.35 33.81 5.14
N PRO A 52 15.53 34.50 5.95
CA PRO A 52 16.02 35.16 7.14
C PRO A 52 16.30 34.14 8.26
N LEU A 53 17.37 34.35 9.03
CA LEU A 53 17.73 33.56 10.22
C LEU A 53 17.82 32.04 9.95
N PRO A 54 18.72 31.62 9.04
CA PRO A 54 18.84 30.21 8.64
C PRO A 54 19.16 29.28 9.82
N GLU A 55 19.77 29.77 10.90
CA GLU A 55 20.11 28.98 12.10
C GLU A 55 18.86 28.41 12.80
N LEU A 56 17.71 29.09 12.69
CA LEU A 56 16.43 28.63 13.24
C LEU A 56 15.89 27.39 12.53
N LEU A 57 16.41 27.06 11.34
CA LEU A 57 16.00 25.90 10.58
C LEU A 57 16.67 24.60 11.05
N SER A 58 17.54 24.63 12.06
CA SER A 58 18.17 23.42 12.56
C SER A 58 17.18 22.26 12.85
N PRO A 59 15.94 22.48 13.37
CA PRO A 59 14.99 21.38 13.59
C PRO A 59 14.55 20.64 12.32
N SER A 60 14.76 21.20 11.13
CA SER A 60 14.48 20.50 9.86
C SER A 60 15.41 19.29 9.64
N VAL A 61 16.57 19.27 10.30
CA VAL A 61 17.53 18.17 10.33
C VAL A 61 17.00 17.08 11.26
N LEU A 62 16.53 15.98 10.65
CA LEU A 62 15.99 14.74 11.21
C LEU A 62 14.71 14.86 12.07
N ARG A 63 14.60 15.90 12.90
CA ARG A 63 13.57 16.05 13.95
C ARG A 63 12.16 16.26 13.42
N VAL A 64 11.96 17.22 12.50
CA VAL A 64 10.63 17.42 11.89
C VAL A 64 10.19 16.18 11.11
N GLN A 65 11.12 15.51 10.44
CA GLN A 65 10.82 14.29 9.71
C GLN A 65 10.44 13.14 10.64
N ALA A 66 11.15 12.97 11.76
CA ALA A 66 10.82 11.99 12.80
C ALA A 66 9.37 12.13 13.30
N PHE A 67 8.84 13.36 13.32
CA PHE A 67 7.43 13.60 13.65
C PHE A 67 6.48 13.20 12.50
N LEU A 68 6.81 13.56 11.26
CA LEU A 68 5.91 13.45 10.10
C LEU A 68 5.87 12.07 9.44
N GLU A 69 6.91 11.26 9.61
CA GLU A 69 7.05 9.98 8.91
C GLU A 69 5.96 8.98 9.31
N LEU A 70 5.73 8.80 10.61
CA LEU A 70 4.70 7.88 11.12
C LEU A 70 3.29 8.22 10.61
N PRO A 71 2.76 9.46 10.74
CA PRO A 71 1.44 9.79 10.23
C PRO A 71 1.38 9.67 8.72
N LEU A 72 2.44 9.99 7.97
CA LEU A 72 2.47 9.80 6.52
C LEU A 72 2.26 8.32 6.14
N VAL A 73 3.03 7.41 6.75
CA VAL A 73 2.98 5.98 6.42
C VAL A 73 1.65 5.35 6.84
N LEU A 74 1.15 5.66 8.05
CA LEU A 74 -0.14 5.12 8.49
C LEU A 74 -1.30 5.70 7.66
N LEU A 75 -1.27 6.98 7.28
CA LEU A 75 -2.25 7.58 6.38
C LEU A 75 -2.26 6.91 5.00
N ALA A 76 -1.08 6.61 4.44
CA ALA A 76 -0.98 5.90 3.18
C ALA A 76 -1.63 4.51 3.28
N TYR A 77 -1.39 3.78 4.37
CA TYR A 77 -1.96 2.45 4.58
C TYR A 77 -3.49 2.48 4.72
N VAL A 78 -4.02 3.37 5.58
CA VAL A 78 -5.47 3.47 5.79
C VAL A 78 -6.19 4.04 4.56
N THR A 79 -5.50 4.80 3.71
CA THR A 79 -6.01 5.22 2.39
C THR A 79 -6.27 4.01 1.49
N VAL A 80 -5.37 3.02 1.48
CA VAL A 80 -5.57 1.76 0.74
C VAL A 80 -6.78 1.00 1.30
N LEU A 81 -6.91 0.91 2.63
CA LEU A 81 -8.09 0.31 3.26
C LEU A 81 -9.37 1.02 2.82
N ARG A 82 -9.38 2.36 2.84
CA ARG A 82 -10.53 3.18 2.46
C ARG A 82 -10.92 3.00 1.00
N TRP A 83 -9.95 2.79 0.11
CA TRP A 83 -10.21 2.52 -1.30
C TRP A 83 -10.76 1.13 -1.55
N LEU A 84 -10.37 0.15 -0.73
CA LEU A 84 -10.90 -1.21 -0.80
C LEU A 84 -12.31 -1.29 -0.22
N ASP A 85 -12.48 -0.76 0.98
CA ASP A 85 -13.71 -0.89 1.76
C ASP A 85 -13.75 0.20 2.85
N ARG A 86 -14.71 1.12 2.73
CA ARG A 86 -14.84 2.26 3.65
C ARG A 86 -15.22 1.83 5.07
N ASP A 87 -16.02 0.78 5.21
CA ASP A 87 -16.40 0.27 6.52
C ASP A 87 -15.22 -0.42 7.18
N LEU A 88 -14.42 -1.15 6.41
CA LEU A 88 -13.17 -1.72 6.90
C LEU A 88 -12.21 -0.62 7.36
N TYR A 89 -12.05 0.45 6.58
CA TYR A 89 -11.27 1.61 6.98
C TYR A 89 -11.75 2.18 8.31
N ARG A 90 -13.05 2.47 8.45
CA ARG A 90 -13.61 3.01 9.70
C ARG A 90 -13.40 2.08 10.88
N ARG A 91 -13.65 0.77 10.70
CA ARG A 91 -13.44 -0.24 11.73
C ARG A 91 -11.97 -0.31 12.17
N VAL A 92 -11.04 -0.39 11.22
CA VAL A 92 -9.61 -0.46 11.55
C VAL A 92 -9.16 0.86 12.19
N ALA A 93 -9.44 1.99 11.54
CA ALA A 93 -9.00 3.32 11.95
C ALA A 93 -9.59 3.78 13.30
N GLY A 94 -10.79 3.32 13.65
CA GLY A 94 -11.44 3.57 14.93
C GLY A 94 -11.18 2.51 16.00
N SER A 95 -10.30 1.52 15.74
CA SER A 95 -10.01 0.43 16.68
C SER A 95 -8.64 0.54 17.33
N TRP A 96 -8.39 -0.34 18.31
CA TRP A 96 -7.09 -0.51 18.95
C TRP A 96 -5.97 -0.90 17.96
N GLN A 97 -6.30 -1.39 16.75
CA GLN A 97 -5.30 -1.78 15.75
C GLN A 97 -4.43 -0.62 15.29
N VAL A 98 -4.95 0.62 15.25
CA VAL A 98 -4.15 1.80 14.92
C VAL A 98 -3.13 2.09 16.01
N TRP A 99 -3.51 1.94 17.28
CA TRP A 99 -2.57 2.08 18.39
C TRP A 99 -1.48 1.02 18.32
N ALA A 100 -1.85 -0.24 18.07
CA ALA A 100 -0.88 -1.33 17.92
C ALA A 100 0.07 -1.10 16.74
N ALA A 101 -0.44 -0.69 15.57
CA ALA A 101 0.39 -0.37 14.41
C ALA A 101 1.30 0.84 14.69
N SER A 102 0.78 1.89 15.32
CA SER A 102 1.54 3.08 15.72
C SER A 102 2.71 2.71 16.63
N PHE A 103 2.45 1.96 17.71
CA PHE A 103 3.51 1.52 18.63
C PHE A 103 4.51 0.56 17.98
N SER A 104 4.02 -0.41 17.20
CA SER A 104 4.88 -1.34 16.44
C SER A 104 5.83 -0.58 15.52
N TYR A 105 5.31 0.39 14.77
CA TYR A 105 6.09 1.16 13.80
C TYR A 105 7.08 2.07 14.50
N THR A 106 6.66 2.77 15.56
CA THR A 106 7.55 3.59 16.37
C THR A 106 8.66 2.76 17.01
N ALA A 107 8.38 1.55 17.49
CA ALA A 107 9.40 0.67 18.04
C ALA A 107 10.46 0.32 16.99
N VAL A 108 10.04 -0.04 15.76
CA VAL A 108 10.96 -0.30 14.64
C VAL A 108 11.79 0.93 14.30
N PHE A 109 11.16 2.11 14.17
CA PHE A 109 11.88 3.35 13.91
C PHE A 109 12.88 3.69 15.01
N CYS A 110 12.51 3.57 16.28
CA CYS A 110 13.41 3.83 17.41
C CYS A 110 14.59 2.85 17.43
N MET A 111 14.37 1.58 17.08
CA MET A 111 15.47 0.60 16.96
C MET A 111 16.45 1.01 15.84
N VAL A 112 15.93 1.41 14.68
CA VAL A 112 16.76 1.88 13.55
C VAL A 112 17.52 3.16 13.91
N GLU A 113 16.87 4.12 14.57
CA GLU A 113 17.53 5.36 15.03
C GLU A 113 18.58 5.11 16.11
N TRP A 114 18.37 4.09 16.94
CA TRP A 114 19.34 3.69 17.94
C TRP A 114 20.56 3.04 17.30
N ASP A 115 20.36 2.21 16.28
CA ASP A 115 21.42 1.58 15.50
C ASP A 115 22.22 2.61 14.67
N LEU A 116 21.51 3.56 14.06
CA LEU A 116 22.06 4.70 13.32
C LEU A 116 22.22 5.93 14.21
N HIS A 117 22.91 5.74 15.34
CA HIS A 117 23.03 6.76 16.38
C HIS A 117 23.70 8.03 15.85
N ASN A 118 23.04 9.17 16.04
CA ASN A 118 23.50 10.50 15.63
C ASN A 118 23.24 11.52 16.76
N PRO A 119 23.75 12.76 16.67
CA PRO A 119 23.62 13.75 17.74
C PRO A 119 22.17 14.12 18.13
N TYR A 120 21.17 13.77 17.30
CA TYR A 120 19.76 14.05 17.52
C TYR A 120 18.93 12.84 17.92
N THR A 121 19.50 11.62 17.97
CA THR A 121 18.76 10.36 18.21
C THR A 121 17.81 10.42 19.42
N VAL A 122 18.25 10.97 20.55
CA VAL A 122 17.39 11.08 21.75
C VAL A 122 16.18 11.98 21.50
N HIS A 123 16.37 13.11 20.81
CA HIS A 123 15.27 14.00 20.45
C HIS A 123 14.32 13.33 19.47
N ASP A 124 14.85 12.65 18.45
CA ASP A 124 14.06 11.97 17.43
C ASP A 124 13.18 10.88 18.05
N ILE A 125 13.73 10.06 18.97
CA ILE A 125 12.96 9.05 19.72
C ILE A 125 11.81 9.69 20.51
N VAL A 126 12.08 10.77 21.25
CA VAL A 126 11.02 11.47 22.02
C VAL A 126 9.95 12.02 21.08
N ILE A 127 10.36 12.63 19.96
CA ILE A 127 9.43 13.15 18.94
C ILE A 127 8.60 12.01 18.33
N ARG A 128 9.18 10.85 18.06
CA ARG A 128 8.46 9.67 17.55
C ARG A 128 7.48 9.12 18.56
N VAL A 129 7.81 9.09 19.85
CA VAL A 129 6.87 8.68 20.90
C VAL A 129 5.68 9.66 20.95
N CYS A 130 5.93 10.97 20.86
CA CYS A 130 4.87 11.96 20.75
C CYS A 130 4.02 11.77 19.49
N SER A 131 4.65 11.53 18.33
CA SER A 131 3.96 11.22 17.07
C SER A 131 3.16 9.92 17.16
N ALA A 132 3.63 8.92 17.90
CA ALA A 132 2.96 7.65 18.13
C ALA A 132 1.65 7.80 18.92
N ALA A 133 1.59 8.80 19.81
CA ALA A 133 0.37 9.14 20.54
C ALA A 133 -0.56 10.02 19.69
N ALA A 134 -0.03 10.98 18.95
CA ALA A 134 -0.83 11.91 18.14
C ALA A 134 -1.46 11.25 16.90
N THR A 135 -0.73 10.33 16.26
CA THR A 135 -1.16 9.72 14.99
C THR A 135 -2.46 8.91 15.12
N PRO A 136 -2.63 8.00 16.10
CA PRO A 136 -3.89 7.28 16.28
C PRO A 136 -5.09 8.20 16.52
N LEU A 137 -4.90 9.28 17.29
CA LEU A 137 -5.95 10.28 17.54
C LEU A 137 -6.35 10.98 16.24
N LEU A 138 -5.38 11.40 15.43
CA LEU A 138 -5.62 11.99 14.12
C LEU A 138 -6.40 11.03 13.20
N LEU A 139 -5.98 9.76 13.14
CA LEU A 139 -6.62 8.76 12.27
C LEU A 139 -8.04 8.42 12.73
N THR A 140 -8.26 8.29 14.04
CA THR A 140 -9.60 8.08 14.61
C THR A 140 -10.50 9.28 14.31
N TRP A 141 -9.98 10.50 14.48
CA TRP A 141 -10.72 11.73 14.17
C TRP A 141 -11.08 11.82 12.68
N LEU A 142 -10.15 11.52 11.78
CA LEU A 142 -10.41 11.48 10.33
C LEU A 142 -11.46 10.42 9.97
N ALA A 143 -11.40 9.24 10.60
CA ALA A 143 -12.39 8.18 10.39
C ALA A 143 -13.78 8.58 10.88
N GLY A 144 -13.87 9.30 12.00
CA GLY A 144 -15.14 9.82 12.54
C GLY A 144 -15.80 10.90 11.67
N ARG A 145 -15.05 11.53 10.76
CA ARG A 145 -15.60 12.51 9.79
C ARG A 145 -16.12 11.88 8.51
N GLU A 146 -15.88 10.58 8.29
CA GLU A 146 -16.46 9.89 7.15
C GLU A 146 -17.97 9.77 7.37
N GLU A 147 -18.78 10.02 6.34
CA GLU A 147 -20.22 9.76 6.42
C GLU A 147 -20.48 8.25 6.52
N GLU A 148 -21.53 7.87 7.24
CA GLU A 148 -22.00 6.48 7.23
C GLU A 148 -22.48 6.16 5.82
N HIS A 149 -21.95 5.09 5.24
CA HIS A 149 -22.48 4.54 4.01
C HIS A 149 -23.74 3.73 4.36
N ASP A 150 -24.74 3.67 3.47
CA ASP A 150 -26.06 3.05 3.68
C ASP A 150 -26.06 1.53 3.98
N GLY A 151 -24.94 0.96 4.44
CA GLY A 151 -24.80 -0.44 4.87
C GLY A 151 -24.96 -1.45 3.75
N ARG A 152 -25.24 -1.01 2.52
CA ARG A 152 -25.35 -1.90 1.36
C ARG A 152 -23.95 -2.31 0.92
N PRO A 153 -23.60 -3.62 0.97
CA PRO A 153 -22.33 -4.07 0.46
C PRO A 153 -22.26 -3.73 -1.03
N THR A 154 -21.34 -2.84 -1.39
CA THR A 154 -21.11 -2.48 -2.78
C THR A 154 -20.64 -3.73 -3.51
N ALA A 155 -21.39 -4.19 -4.50
CA ALA A 155 -20.98 -5.32 -5.32
C ALA A 155 -19.64 -5.00 -5.98
N VAL A 156 -18.62 -5.77 -5.65
CA VAL A 156 -17.28 -5.58 -6.21
C VAL A 156 -17.25 -6.18 -7.60
N THR A 157 -16.68 -5.47 -8.57
CA THR A 157 -16.56 -5.92 -9.96
C THR A 157 -15.10 -6.11 -10.38
N PHE A 158 -14.84 -6.90 -11.42
CA PHE A 158 -13.49 -7.08 -11.97
C PHE A 158 -12.81 -5.75 -12.35
N PRO A 159 -13.47 -4.83 -13.09
CA PRO A 159 -12.88 -3.53 -13.41
C PRO A 159 -12.53 -2.69 -12.17
N GLN A 160 -13.37 -2.70 -11.14
CA GLN A 160 -13.09 -2.00 -9.88
C GLN A 160 -11.85 -2.55 -9.19
N MET A 161 -11.68 -3.87 -9.14
CA MET A 161 -10.49 -4.49 -8.52
C MET A 161 -9.22 -4.22 -9.31
N LEU A 162 -9.29 -4.15 -10.64
CA LEU A 162 -8.16 -3.75 -11.46
C LEU A 162 -7.79 -2.27 -11.21
N LEU A 163 -8.78 -1.38 -11.13
CA LEU A 163 -8.52 0.03 -10.77
C LEU A 163 -7.97 0.17 -9.35
N PHE A 164 -8.40 -0.68 -8.42
CA PHE A 164 -7.85 -0.73 -7.07
C PHE A 164 -6.37 -1.16 -7.12
N ALA A 165 -6.03 -2.23 -7.83
CA ALA A 165 -4.64 -2.68 -8.02
C ALA A 165 -3.76 -1.57 -8.62
N VAL A 166 -4.25 -0.91 -9.68
CA VAL A 166 -3.56 0.23 -10.31
C VAL A 166 -3.40 1.41 -9.35
N SER A 167 -4.42 1.70 -8.53
CA SER A 167 -4.35 2.78 -7.53
C SER A 167 -3.31 2.47 -6.45
N VAL A 168 -3.24 1.23 -5.97
CA VAL A 168 -2.26 0.80 -4.97
C VAL A 168 -0.85 0.86 -5.53
N TRP A 169 -0.64 0.38 -6.77
CA TRP A 169 0.64 0.51 -7.47
C TRP A 169 1.07 1.98 -7.57
N ALA A 170 0.19 2.84 -8.07
CA ALA A 170 0.49 4.25 -8.28
C ALA A 170 0.78 4.98 -6.95
N LEU A 171 0.00 4.72 -5.90
CA LEU A 171 0.25 5.25 -4.57
C LEU A 171 1.59 4.77 -4.02
N GLY A 172 1.89 3.47 -4.14
CA GLY A 172 3.16 2.89 -3.71
C GLY A 172 4.35 3.56 -4.41
N HIS A 173 4.24 3.79 -5.72
CA HIS A 173 5.28 4.47 -6.51
C HIS A 173 5.51 5.91 -6.04
N LEU A 174 4.44 6.64 -5.73
CA LEU A 174 4.52 7.99 -5.17
C LEU A 174 5.14 7.99 -3.78
N VAL A 175 4.78 7.04 -2.92
CA VAL A 175 5.37 6.89 -1.58
C VAL A 175 6.87 6.59 -1.69
N LEU A 176 7.29 5.72 -2.62
CA LEU A 176 8.72 5.46 -2.86
C LEU A 176 9.46 6.68 -3.40
N THR A 177 8.80 7.50 -4.22
CA THR A 177 9.38 8.77 -4.68
C THR A 177 9.55 9.75 -3.52
N VAL A 178 8.55 9.88 -2.64
CA VAL A 178 8.65 10.71 -1.43
C VAL A 178 9.73 10.18 -0.49
N TYR A 179 9.83 8.85 -0.38
CA TYR A 179 10.86 8.19 0.41
C TYR A 179 12.25 8.57 -0.09
N ASP A 180 12.54 8.32 -1.37
CA ASP A 180 13.84 8.64 -1.99
C ASP A 180 14.13 10.14 -1.90
N THR A 181 13.24 10.99 -2.42
CA THR A 181 13.54 12.42 -2.63
C THR A 181 13.38 13.31 -1.41
N ALA A 182 12.65 12.87 -0.38
CA ALA A 182 12.37 13.69 0.78
C ALA A 182 12.70 13.00 2.10
N LEU A 183 12.30 11.73 2.31
CA LEU A 183 12.59 11.05 3.57
C LEU A 183 14.07 10.62 3.71
N LEU A 184 14.81 10.49 2.62
CA LEU A 184 16.28 10.30 2.67
C LEU A 184 17.05 11.61 2.51
N TYR A 185 16.35 12.74 2.58
CA TYR A 185 16.92 14.06 2.35
C TYR A 185 17.56 14.26 0.95
N ASN A 186 17.15 13.49 -0.07
CA ASN A 186 17.72 13.54 -1.43
C ASN A 186 16.90 14.42 -2.39
N LEU A 187 16.72 15.71 -2.06
CA LEU A 187 15.94 16.59 -2.93
C LEU A 187 16.55 16.74 -4.33
N GLY A 188 17.86 16.56 -4.46
CA GLY A 188 18.58 16.54 -5.74
C GLY A 188 18.14 15.40 -6.68
N HIS A 189 17.51 14.33 -6.16
CA HIS A 189 16.95 13.26 -6.99
C HIS A 189 15.58 13.63 -7.60
N LEU A 190 14.97 14.74 -7.19
CA LEU A 190 13.60 15.09 -7.58
C LEU A 190 13.44 15.15 -9.10
N ASP A 191 14.35 15.83 -9.81
CA ASP A 191 14.27 15.97 -11.27
C ASP A 191 14.27 14.63 -12.00
N GLY A 192 15.07 13.67 -11.53
CA GLY A 192 15.11 12.31 -12.06
C GLY A 192 13.84 11.50 -11.77
N ARG A 193 13.13 11.79 -10.67
CA ARG A 193 11.90 11.08 -10.27
C ARG A 193 10.62 11.73 -10.77
N LEU A 194 10.62 13.03 -11.06
CA LEU A 194 9.46 13.82 -11.47
C LEU A 194 8.67 13.22 -12.64
N PRO A 195 9.29 12.71 -13.73
CA PRO A 195 8.52 12.11 -14.82
C PRO A 195 7.70 10.91 -14.35
N SER A 196 8.33 10.00 -13.59
CA SER A 196 7.66 8.80 -13.07
C SER A 196 6.58 9.13 -12.03
N ALA A 197 6.83 10.12 -11.17
CA ALA A 197 5.86 10.59 -10.20
C ALA A 197 4.65 11.24 -10.89
N THR A 198 4.87 12.01 -11.95
CA THR A 198 3.81 12.63 -12.74
C THR A 198 2.93 11.56 -13.39
N VAL A 199 3.53 10.54 -14.01
CA VAL A 199 2.78 9.40 -14.56
C VAL A 199 1.97 8.71 -13.47
N ALA A 200 2.57 8.41 -12.32
CA ALA A 200 1.86 7.78 -11.21
C ALA A 200 0.71 8.65 -10.67
N MET A 201 0.88 9.98 -10.56
CA MET A 201 -0.18 10.90 -10.19
C MET A 201 -1.32 10.91 -11.21
N CYS A 202 -1.01 10.96 -12.51
CA CYS A 202 -2.01 10.92 -13.58
C CYS A 202 -2.78 9.59 -13.57
N VAL A 203 -2.07 8.46 -13.43
CA VAL A 203 -2.67 7.12 -13.34
C VAL A 203 -3.58 7.02 -12.11
N LEU A 204 -3.11 7.48 -10.95
CA LEU A 204 -3.90 7.48 -9.72
C LEU A 204 -5.14 8.37 -9.87
N GLY A 205 -4.98 9.59 -10.39
CA GLY A 205 -6.08 10.51 -10.64
C GLY A 205 -7.13 9.92 -11.59
N ALA A 206 -6.69 9.34 -12.71
CA ALA A 206 -7.57 8.68 -13.68
C ALA A 206 -8.29 7.46 -13.07
N ALA A 207 -7.58 6.61 -12.34
CA ALA A 207 -8.16 5.44 -11.68
C ALA A 207 -9.20 5.83 -10.62
N ARG A 208 -8.89 6.84 -9.80
CA ARG A 208 -9.82 7.34 -8.77
C ARG A 208 -11.00 8.08 -9.36
N TRP A 209 -10.83 8.75 -10.49
CA TRP A 209 -11.93 9.37 -11.24
C TRP A 209 -12.83 8.31 -11.90
N ALA A 210 -12.26 7.24 -12.45
CA ALA A 210 -13.02 6.18 -13.11
C ALA A 210 -13.77 5.28 -12.11
N ALA A 211 -13.23 5.04 -10.91
CA ALA A 211 -13.78 4.05 -9.97
C ALA A 211 -15.28 4.22 -9.63
N PRO A 212 -15.82 5.42 -9.33
CA PRO A 212 -17.24 5.59 -9.04
C PRO A 212 -18.17 5.30 -10.23
N ARG A 213 -17.65 5.35 -11.47
CA ARG A 213 -18.42 5.17 -12.71
C ARG A 213 -18.65 3.69 -13.05
N LEU A 214 -17.97 2.77 -12.37
CA LEU A 214 -18.01 1.34 -12.64
C LEU A 214 -18.96 0.56 -11.73
N ASN A 215 -19.83 1.27 -10.98
CA ASN A 215 -20.75 0.67 -10.00
C ASN A 215 -21.96 -0.08 -10.60
N ASN A 216 -22.08 -0.16 -11.93
CA ASN A 216 -23.27 -0.69 -12.62
C ASN A 216 -23.06 -2.07 -13.28
N GLY A 217 -22.08 -2.86 -12.82
CA GLY A 217 -21.77 -4.17 -13.40
C GLY A 217 -22.40 -5.34 -12.65
N ASP A 218 -22.47 -6.50 -13.33
CA ASP A 218 -22.72 -7.78 -12.68
C ASP A 218 -21.70 -8.00 -11.55
N GLY A 219 -22.17 -8.41 -10.36
CA GLY A 219 -21.32 -8.63 -9.20
C GLY A 219 -20.25 -9.69 -9.44
N ALA A 220 -19.15 -9.61 -8.68
CA ALA A 220 -18.06 -10.58 -8.73
C ALA A 220 -18.56 -12.03 -8.56
N GLY A 221 -17.97 -12.93 -9.34
CA GLY A 221 -18.11 -14.37 -9.10
C GLY A 221 -17.41 -14.81 -7.81
N ILE A 222 -17.42 -16.12 -7.56
CA ILE A 222 -16.99 -16.71 -6.28
C ILE A 222 -15.48 -16.52 -6.10
N ALA A 223 -14.68 -16.80 -7.13
CA ALA A 223 -13.23 -16.73 -7.02
C ALA A 223 -12.79 -15.29 -6.75
N LEU A 224 -13.32 -14.32 -7.50
CA LEU A 224 -13.01 -12.91 -7.30
C LEU A 224 -13.50 -12.41 -5.93
N SER A 225 -14.71 -12.80 -5.50
CA SER A 225 -15.23 -12.45 -4.17
C SER A 225 -14.36 -12.99 -3.04
N SER A 226 -13.83 -14.21 -3.21
CA SER A 226 -12.93 -14.85 -2.23
C SER A 226 -11.59 -14.13 -2.14
N LEU A 227 -11.04 -13.68 -3.27
CA LEU A 227 -9.83 -12.87 -3.32
C LEU A 227 -10.04 -11.53 -2.61
N VAL A 228 -11.18 -10.88 -2.81
CA VAL A 228 -11.54 -9.63 -2.12
C VAL A 228 -11.73 -9.86 -0.61
N GLY A 229 -12.41 -10.94 -0.22
CA GLY A 229 -12.55 -11.35 1.19
C GLY A 229 -11.19 -11.61 1.85
N GLY A 230 -10.31 -12.33 1.15
CA GLY A 230 -8.91 -12.52 1.53
C GLY A 230 -8.17 -11.22 1.76
N LEU A 231 -8.30 -10.26 0.85
CA LEU A 231 -7.66 -8.96 0.99
C LEU A 231 -8.22 -8.15 2.16
N ARG A 232 -9.54 -8.18 2.37
CA ARG A 232 -10.21 -7.54 3.53
C ARG A 232 -9.73 -8.09 4.87
N ARG A 233 -9.27 -9.35 4.91
CA ARG A 233 -8.64 -9.97 6.09
C ARG A 233 -7.13 -9.72 6.16
N ALA A 234 -6.43 -9.79 5.04
CA ALA A 234 -4.98 -9.65 4.96
C ALA A 234 -4.52 -8.25 5.33
N LEU A 235 -5.16 -7.19 4.82
CA LEU A 235 -4.70 -5.83 5.07
C LEU A 235 -4.76 -5.44 6.56
N PRO A 236 -5.83 -5.69 7.32
CA PRO A 236 -5.81 -5.44 8.76
C PRO A 236 -4.79 -6.30 9.53
N LEU A 237 -4.62 -7.57 9.15
CA LEU A 237 -3.66 -8.46 9.80
C LEU A 237 -2.21 -8.03 9.54
N PHE A 238 -1.92 -7.57 8.32
CA PHE A 238 -0.61 -7.08 7.91
C PHE A 238 -0.30 -5.69 8.45
N PHE A 239 -1.32 -4.90 8.82
CA PHE A 239 -1.16 -3.51 9.22
C PHE A 239 -0.21 -3.30 10.40
N VAL A 240 -0.25 -4.17 11.41
CA VAL A 240 0.60 -4.06 12.61
C VAL A 240 2.06 -4.49 12.34
N PRO A 241 2.33 -5.65 11.71
CA PRO A 241 3.70 -6.10 11.48
C PRO A 241 4.36 -5.53 10.21
N ALA A 242 3.64 -4.81 9.36
CA ALA A 242 4.14 -4.41 8.04
C ALA A 242 5.49 -3.68 8.06
N LEU A 243 5.69 -2.72 8.98
CA LEU A 243 6.98 -2.01 9.06
C LEU A 243 8.10 -2.92 9.54
N ALA A 244 7.84 -3.77 10.55
CA ALA A 244 8.81 -4.73 11.06
C ALA A 244 9.20 -5.75 9.98
N ILE A 245 8.25 -6.21 9.17
CA ILE A 245 8.52 -7.10 8.03
C ILE A 245 9.37 -6.38 6.98
N ARG A 246 9.04 -5.13 6.63
CA ARG A 246 9.83 -4.34 5.68
C ARG A 246 11.27 -4.17 6.16
N TYR A 247 11.47 -3.65 7.36
CA TYR A 247 12.79 -3.37 7.91
C TYR A 247 13.57 -4.65 8.26
N GLY A 248 12.89 -5.74 8.61
CA GLY A 248 13.51 -7.03 8.86
C GLY A 248 14.22 -7.62 7.64
N VAL A 249 13.91 -7.17 6.42
CA VAL A 249 14.65 -7.53 5.20
C VAL A 249 16.02 -6.86 5.15
N ASN A 250 16.14 -5.60 5.60
CA ASN A 250 17.36 -4.81 5.45
C ASN A 250 18.22 -4.79 6.72
N PHE A 251 17.59 -4.67 7.89
CA PHE A 251 18.26 -4.51 9.19
C PHE A 251 18.19 -5.78 10.06
N GLY A 252 17.37 -6.76 9.67
CA GLY A 252 17.14 -7.98 10.42
C GLY A 252 17.55 -9.23 9.63
N THR A 253 16.77 -10.29 9.82
CA THR A 253 16.93 -11.55 9.11
C THR A 253 15.90 -11.66 7.98
N PRO A 254 16.30 -11.54 6.69
CA PRO A 254 15.38 -11.55 5.55
C PRO A 254 14.46 -12.76 5.51
N VAL A 255 14.97 -13.93 5.90
CA VAL A 255 14.21 -15.18 5.95
C VAL A 255 13.05 -15.08 6.95
N VAL A 256 13.30 -14.53 8.14
CA VAL A 256 12.26 -14.36 9.17
C VAL A 256 11.22 -13.34 8.72
N ALA A 257 11.64 -12.24 8.10
CA ALA A 257 10.72 -11.25 7.52
C ALA A 257 9.83 -11.88 6.43
N GLY A 258 10.42 -12.69 5.55
CA GLY A 258 9.69 -13.44 4.53
C GLY A 258 8.70 -14.43 5.13
N LEU A 259 9.11 -15.22 6.13
CA LEU A 259 8.24 -16.16 6.84
C LEU A 259 7.10 -15.44 7.57
N ALA A 260 7.37 -14.30 8.21
CA ALA A 260 6.34 -13.50 8.88
C ALA A 260 5.30 -12.97 7.87
N GLY A 261 5.74 -12.47 6.72
CA GLY A 261 4.84 -12.07 5.62
C GLY A 261 3.98 -13.23 5.11
N LEU A 262 4.59 -14.41 4.91
CA LEU A 262 3.88 -15.62 4.50
C LEU A 262 2.86 -16.08 5.54
N LEU A 263 3.19 -16.02 6.83
CA LEU A 263 2.29 -16.39 7.92
C LEU A 263 1.06 -15.47 7.97
N VAL A 264 1.24 -14.16 7.79
CA VAL A 264 0.13 -13.22 7.69
C VAL A 264 -0.76 -13.54 6.48
N GLY A 265 -0.14 -13.78 5.32
CA GLY A 265 -0.86 -14.18 4.10
C GLY A 265 -1.64 -15.49 4.28
N LEU A 266 -1.02 -16.50 4.90
CA LEU A 266 -1.65 -17.79 5.18
C LEU A 266 -2.82 -17.64 6.14
N ALA A 267 -2.66 -16.88 7.23
CA ALA A 267 -3.73 -16.64 8.20
C ALA A 267 -4.94 -15.96 7.53
N ALA A 268 -4.69 -14.96 6.69
CA ALA A 268 -5.74 -14.28 5.93
C ALA A 268 -6.43 -15.22 4.93
N ALA A 269 -5.65 -16.05 4.22
CA ALA A 269 -6.18 -17.03 3.28
C ALA A 269 -7.06 -18.06 3.99
N VAL A 270 -6.62 -18.62 5.13
CA VAL A 270 -7.41 -19.57 5.92
C VAL A 270 -8.74 -18.95 6.37
N CYS A 271 -8.73 -17.70 6.87
CA CYS A 271 -9.96 -17.01 7.27
C CYS A 271 -10.93 -16.83 6.08
N ALA A 272 -10.41 -16.40 4.93
CA ALA A 272 -11.23 -16.20 3.74
C ALA A 272 -11.77 -17.51 3.17
N LEU A 273 -10.99 -18.60 3.25
CA LEU A 273 -11.42 -19.94 2.87
C LEU A 273 -12.56 -20.43 3.76
N GLN A 274 -12.46 -20.25 5.08
CA GLN A 274 -13.49 -20.66 6.02
C GLN A 274 -14.83 -19.97 5.73
N GLU A 275 -14.82 -18.67 5.46
CA GLU A 275 -16.03 -17.91 5.09
C GLU A 275 -16.60 -18.36 3.75
N THR A 276 -15.73 -18.56 2.75
CA THR A 276 -16.14 -18.91 1.38
C THR A 276 -16.72 -20.31 1.30
N LEU A 277 -16.16 -21.26 2.05
CA LEU A 277 -16.51 -22.68 1.96
C LEU A 277 -17.63 -23.09 2.92
N ALA A 278 -18.08 -22.20 3.80
CA ALA A 278 -19.17 -22.46 4.74
C ALA A 278 -20.46 -22.85 3.99
N GLY A 279 -20.96 -24.07 4.23
CA GLY A 279 -22.21 -24.57 3.62
C GLY A 279 -22.09 -24.97 2.15
N VAL A 280 -20.88 -25.09 1.60
CA VAL A 280 -20.64 -25.40 0.18
C VAL A 280 -20.48 -26.91 -0.06
N SER A 281 -20.99 -27.42 -1.19
CA SER A 281 -20.85 -28.83 -1.57
C SER A 281 -19.40 -29.24 -1.92
N LYS A 282 -19.04 -30.52 -1.68
CA LYS A 282 -17.69 -31.06 -1.96
C LYS A 282 -17.19 -30.79 -3.39
N ARG A 283 -18.07 -30.94 -4.39
CA ARG A 283 -17.74 -30.68 -5.81
C ARG A 283 -17.35 -29.22 -6.04
N ARG A 284 -18.02 -28.28 -5.36
CA ARG A 284 -17.76 -26.85 -5.48
C ARG A 284 -16.51 -26.43 -4.69
N ILE A 285 -16.22 -27.09 -3.57
CA ILE A 285 -14.94 -26.94 -2.86
C ILE A 285 -13.76 -27.35 -3.75
N ALA A 286 -13.83 -28.52 -4.40
CA ALA A 286 -12.76 -29.00 -5.28
C ALA A 286 -12.51 -28.06 -6.46
N LEU A 287 -13.58 -27.59 -7.11
CA LEU A 287 -13.49 -26.63 -8.20
C LEU A 287 -12.89 -25.29 -7.75
N PHE A 288 -13.30 -24.78 -6.59
CA PHE A 288 -12.72 -23.57 -6.01
C PHE A 288 -11.22 -23.75 -5.70
N ALA A 289 -10.82 -24.89 -5.15
CA ALA A 289 -9.41 -25.18 -4.86
C ALA A 289 -8.55 -25.15 -6.12
N VAL A 290 -9.07 -25.67 -7.24
CA VAL A 290 -8.40 -25.58 -8.55
C VAL A 290 -8.31 -24.12 -9.01
N GLN A 291 -9.40 -23.33 -8.93
CA GLN A 291 -9.36 -21.91 -9.31
C GLN A 291 -8.33 -21.13 -8.49
N ALA A 292 -8.30 -21.34 -7.18
CA ALA A 292 -7.35 -20.69 -6.27
C ALA A 292 -5.91 -21.09 -6.60
N ALA A 293 -5.65 -22.38 -6.84
CA ALA A 293 -4.33 -22.87 -7.21
C ALA A 293 -3.85 -22.26 -8.54
N VAL A 294 -4.73 -22.18 -9.56
CA VAL A 294 -4.41 -21.56 -10.85
C VAL A 294 -4.14 -20.07 -10.69
N ALA A 295 -4.96 -19.33 -9.93
CA ALA A 295 -4.76 -17.91 -9.68
C ALA A 295 -3.45 -17.62 -8.93
N LEU A 296 -3.13 -18.43 -7.91
CA LEU A 296 -1.86 -18.34 -7.17
C LEU A 296 -0.66 -18.63 -8.07
N PHE A 297 -0.74 -19.66 -8.91
CA PHE A 297 0.33 -20.03 -9.83
C PHE A 297 0.56 -18.93 -10.87
N VAL A 298 -0.49 -18.47 -11.55
CA VAL A 298 -0.41 -17.43 -12.59
C VAL A 298 0.08 -16.11 -11.98
N GLY A 299 -0.48 -15.70 -10.84
CA GLY A 299 -0.05 -14.51 -10.13
C GLY A 299 1.41 -14.60 -9.66
N GLY A 300 1.79 -15.72 -9.04
CA GLY A 300 3.16 -15.96 -8.56
C GLY A 300 4.18 -15.96 -9.70
N ALA A 301 3.87 -16.63 -10.81
CA ALA A 301 4.72 -16.65 -12.00
C ALA A 301 4.86 -15.23 -12.61
N ALA A 302 3.77 -14.48 -12.74
CA ALA A 302 3.80 -13.12 -13.28
C ALA A 302 4.61 -12.18 -12.38
N GLY A 303 4.44 -12.27 -11.06
CA GLY A 303 5.24 -11.52 -10.08
C GLY A 303 6.72 -11.87 -10.14
N PHE A 304 7.05 -13.17 -10.20
CA PHE A 304 8.43 -13.64 -10.35
C PHE A 304 9.07 -13.10 -11.63
N VAL A 305 8.40 -13.22 -12.78
CA VAL A 305 8.88 -12.66 -14.04
C VAL A 305 9.09 -11.15 -13.91
N ALA A 306 8.16 -10.42 -13.30
CA ALA A 306 8.30 -8.98 -13.08
C ALA A 306 9.51 -8.58 -12.21
N THR A 307 9.92 -9.42 -11.25
CA THR A 307 11.19 -9.20 -10.50
C THR A 307 12.44 -9.41 -11.36
N ARG A 308 12.38 -10.27 -12.38
CA ARG A 308 13.53 -10.63 -13.21
C ARG A 308 13.71 -9.74 -14.44
N LEU A 309 12.65 -9.05 -14.87
CA LEU A 309 12.66 -8.22 -16.07
C LEU A 309 13.32 -6.84 -15.88
N VAL A 310 13.37 -6.33 -14.66
CA VAL A 310 13.91 -5.00 -14.37
C VAL A 310 14.77 -5.09 -13.12
N THR A 311 15.99 -4.57 -13.22
CA THR A 311 16.92 -4.41 -12.10
C THR A 311 16.64 -3.05 -11.45
N ASP A 312 16.05 -3.08 -10.25
CA ASP A 312 15.80 -1.86 -9.48
C ASP A 312 16.97 -1.54 -8.56
N THR A 313 17.21 -0.25 -8.36
CA THR A 313 18.14 0.26 -7.34
C THR A 313 17.67 -0.10 -5.93
N TYR A 314 16.36 -0.05 -5.70
CA TYR A 314 15.74 -0.34 -4.41
C TYR A 314 14.90 -1.62 -4.47
N TYR A 315 15.09 -2.51 -3.50
CA TYR A 315 14.33 -3.77 -3.45
C TYR A 315 12.82 -3.52 -3.31
N GLU A 316 12.39 -2.42 -2.66
CA GLU A 316 10.97 -2.08 -2.52
C GLU A 316 10.30 -1.76 -3.85
N ALA A 317 11.03 -1.16 -4.80
CA ALA A 317 10.50 -0.89 -6.13
C ALA A 317 10.23 -2.20 -6.88
N GLY A 318 11.17 -3.15 -6.81
CA GLY A 318 11.01 -4.49 -7.37
C GLY A 318 9.87 -5.26 -6.71
N LEU A 319 9.76 -5.19 -5.37
CA LEU A 319 8.69 -5.81 -4.61
C LEU A 319 7.31 -5.22 -4.96
N LEU A 320 7.20 -3.88 -5.05
CA LEU A 320 5.97 -3.20 -5.43
C LEU A 320 5.52 -3.61 -6.83
N ARG A 321 6.44 -3.62 -7.80
CA ARG A 321 6.15 -4.05 -9.17
C ARG A 321 5.68 -5.51 -9.20
N ALA A 322 6.41 -6.40 -8.54
CA ALA A 322 6.07 -7.82 -8.48
C ALA A 322 4.71 -8.08 -7.82
N ALA A 323 4.45 -7.43 -6.68
CA ALA A 323 3.18 -7.55 -5.97
C ALA A 323 2.02 -7.01 -6.82
N SER A 324 2.21 -5.88 -7.51
CA SER A 324 1.17 -5.27 -8.35
C SER A 324 0.83 -6.16 -9.56
N VAL A 325 1.83 -6.69 -10.24
CA VAL A 325 1.65 -7.62 -11.38
C VAL A 325 1.04 -8.93 -10.92
N CYS A 326 1.53 -9.50 -9.81
CA CYS A 326 0.98 -10.71 -9.20
C CYS A 326 -0.51 -10.55 -8.89
N PHE A 327 -0.87 -9.44 -8.24
CA PHE A 327 -2.23 -9.17 -7.84
C PHE A 327 -3.17 -8.92 -9.03
N ALA A 328 -2.74 -8.13 -10.01
CA ALA A 328 -3.53 -7.91 -11.24
C ALA A 328 -3.77 -9.20 -12.02
N ALA A 329 -2.75 -10.07 -12.14
CA ALA A 329 -2.86 -11.36 -12.81
C ALA A 329 -3.78 -12.32 -12.04
N ALA A 330 -3.74 -12.33 -10.70
CA ALA A 330 -4.65 -13.11 -9.87
C ALA A 330 -6.10 -12.64 -10.02
N ILE A 331 -6.35 -11.32 -10.03
CA ILE A 331 -7.68 -10.73 -10.28
C ILE A 331 -8.22 -11.16 -11.66
N ALA A 332 -7.41 -11.02 -12.71
CA ALA A 332 -7.79 -11.41 -14.07
C ALA A 332 -8.11 -12.90 -14.15
N THR A 333 -7.29 -13.75 -13.54
CA THR A 333 -7.50 -15.20 -13.53
C THR A 333 -8.78 -15.59 -12.79
N CYS A 334 -9.05 -14.98 -11.63
CA CYS A 334 -10.29 -15.21 -10.89
C CYS A 334 -11.52 -14.78 -11.72
N ALA A 335 -11.49 -13.59 -12.32
CA ALA A 335 -12.59 -13.09 -13.13
C ALA A 335 -12.86 -13.95 -14.39
N LEU A 336 -11.80 -14.39 -15.08
CA LEU A 336 -11.92 -15.24 -16.26
C LEU A 336 -12.49 -16.62 -15.92
N THR A 337 -12.02 -17.22 -14.82
CA THR A 337 -12.52 -18.54 -14.39
C THR A 337 -13.97 -18.46 -13.91
N ASP A 338 -14.34 -17.41 -13.18
CA ASP A 338 -15.74 -17.15 -12.78
C ASP A 338 -16.65 -17.02 -14.01
N HIS A 339 -16.23 -16.27 -15.03
CA HIS A 339 -16.97 -16.09 -16.27
C HIS A 339 -17.17 -17.41 -17.04
N TRP A 340 -16.12 -18.22 -17.12
CA TRP A 340 -16.17 -19.51 -17.84
C TRP A 340 -17.09 -20.53 -17.17
N ILE A 341 -17.07 -20.60 -15.83
CA ILE A 341 -17.95 -21.47 -15.05
C ILE A 341 -19.39 -20.97 -15.07
N GLY A 342 -19.59 -19.65 -15.07
CA GLY A 342 -20.92 -19.05 -15.21
C GLY A 342 -21.57 -19.39 -16.55
N ARG A 343 -20.80 -19.40 -17.64
CA ARG A 343 -21.28 -19.77 -18.98
C ARG A 343 -21.69 -21.24 -19.08
N THR A 344 -20.85 -22.15 -18.61
CA THR A 344 -21.12 -23.60 -18.68
C THR A 344 -22.41 -23.98 -17.96
N ARG A 345 -22.69 -23.38 -16.78
CA ARG A 345 -23.95 -23.63 -16.06
C ARG A 345 -25.20 -23.12 -16.79
N ARG A 346 -25.12 -21.99 -17.49
CA ARG A 346 -26.29 -21.46 -18.23
C ARG A 346 -26.67 -22.38 -19.40
N CYS A 347 -25.69 -23.01 -20.05
CA CYS A 347 -25.94 -23.99 -21.11
C CYS A 347 -26.66 -25.23 -20.57
N ASP A 348 -26.20 -25.82 -19.47
CA ASP A 348 -26.84 -27.01 -18.87
C ASP A 348 -28.31 -26.75 -18.51
N THR A 349 -28.61 -25.61 -17.87
CA THR A 349 -30.02 -25.26 -17.55
C THR A 349 -30.88 -24.95 -18.77
N SER A 350 -30.30 -24.48 -19.88
CA SER A 350 -31.08 -24.19 -21.09
C SER A 350 -31.45 -25.47 -21.85
N GLU A 351 -30.61 -26.51 -21.78
CA GLU A 351 -30.91 -27.81 -22.37
C GLU A 351 -31.99 -28.55 -21.57
N ASP A 352 -31.95 -28.49 -20.23
CA ASP A 352 -33.01 -29.06 -19.37
C ASP A 352 -34.38 -28.40 -19.60
N VAL A 353 -34.42 -27.07 -19.73
CA VAL A 353 -35.68 -26.32 -19.99
C VAL A 353 -36.23 -26.57 -21.40
N CYS A 354 -35.37 -26.82 -22.38
CA CYS A 354 -35.80 -27.19 -23.74
C CYS A 354 -36.26 -28.65 -23.83
N ALA A 355 -35.60 -29.57 -23.13
CA ALA A 355 -36.02 -30.98 -23.06
C ALA A 355 -37.38 -31.14 -22.37
N GLU A 356 -37.70 -30.31 -21.37
CA GLU A 356 -38.98 -30.36 -20.67
C GLU A 356 -40.15 -29.80 -21.49
N ARG A 357 -39.88 -28.92 -22.48
CA ARG A 357 -40.90 -28.38 -23.39
C ARG A 357 -41.31 -29.33 -24.52
N ASP A 358 -40.49 -30.30 -24.88
CA ASP A 358 -40.80 -31.27 -25.95
C ASP A 358 -41.61 -32.49 -25.48
N VAL A 359 -41.91 -32.61 -24.17
CA VAL A 359 -42.60 -33.80 -23.61
C VAL A 359 -44.11 -33.60 -23.37
N GLY A 360 -44.63 -32.38 -23.49
CA GLY A 360 -46.08 -32.12 -23.51
C GLY A 360 -46.40 -31.18 -24.66
N VAL A 361 -47.03 -31.61 -25.76
CA VAL A 361 -48.46 -31.89 -25.86
C VAL A 361 -48.67 -32.84 -27.05
N ARG A 362 -49.19 -34.05 -26.80
CA ARG A 362 -49.95 -34.78 -27.83
C ARG A 362 -51.42 -34.38 -27.68
N PRO A 363 -52.04 -33.72 -28.67
CA PRO A 363 -53.48 -33.50 -28.65
C PRO A 363 -54.18 -34.86 -28.81
N MET A 364 -55.16 -35.14 -27.94
CA MET A 364 -56.13 -36.20 -28.12
C MET A 364 -57.19 -35.80 -29.15
#